data_AF-G4RL70-F1
#
_entry.id   AF-G4RL70-F1
#
_cell.length_a   1.000
_cell.length_b   1.000
_cell.length_c   1.000
_cell.angle_alpha   90.00
_cell.angle_beta   90.00
_cell.angle_gamma   90.00
#
_symmetry.space_group_name_H-M   'P 1'
#
loop_
_entity.id
_entity.type
_entity.pdbx_description
1 polymer ?
#
loop_
_entity_poly.entity_id
_entity_poly.type
_entity_poly.pdbx_seq_one_letter_code
_entity_poly.pdbx_strand_id
1 'polypeptide(L)'
;MFWRLFSPQKQQDLPKVRDKPVYIGGLLFLGVAESGEFDLRKHKLISIYLKDNSGKTYKIDTSNIKVKISRESIDLDISAVPKFFEIKMQELNSIVNQLRKERDEIEGSYKKLEEALIKGVISLQTYEDSRRRIAEKEKRLFASCAEAEKSFIGISEALKRLLNDVESQREALEAKRLLDRLDKGEEETLNSLITLRSTIISIEQMLNTMLLHLRLVC
;
A
#
# COMPACT_ATOMS: atom_id res chain seq x y z
N MET A 1 -59.33 -81.82 -6.05
CA MET A 1 -58.47 -80.91 -6.84
C MET A 1 -58.43 -79.57 -6.16
N PHE A 2 -57.49 -79.43 -5.22
CA PHE A 2 -57.19 -78.19 -4.52
C PHE A 2 -56.21 -77.35 -5.37
N TRP A 3 -56.24 -76.03 -5.16
CA TRP A 3 -55.33 -74.99 -5.68
C TRP A 3 -55.69 -74.39 -7.04
N ARG A 4 -56.40 -73.24 -6.98
CA ARG A 4 -56.25 -72.08 -7.89
C ARG A 4 -57.16 -70.93 -7.44
N LEU A 5 -56.93 -70.32 -6.27
CA LEU A 5 -57.64 -69.10 -5.85
C LEU A 5 -56.85 -68.28 -4.81
N PHE A 6 -55.54 -68.11 -5.01
CA PHE A 6 -54.77 -67.09 -4.29
C PHE A 6 -54.19 -66.10 -5.29
N SER A 7 -54.84 -64.94 -5.41
CA SER A 7 -54.24 -63.74 -6.00
C SER A 7 -53.11 -63.26 -5.09
N PRO A 8 -51.92 -62.92 -5.63
CA PRO A 8 -50.84 -62.40 -4.80
C PRO A 8 -51.24 -61.02 -4.27
N GLN A 9 -51.21 -60.86 -2.95
CA GLN A 9 -51.29 -59.56 -2.29
C GLN A 9 -50.12 -58.71 -2.81
N LYS A 10 -50.43 -57.65 -3.58
CA LYS A 10 -49.44 -56.62 -3.94
C LYS A 10 -48.91 -56.03 -2.64
N GLN A 11 -47.67 -56.33 -2.28
CA GLN A 11 -46.90 -55.47 -1.38
C GLN A 11 -46.90 -54.07 -2.01
N GLN A 12 -47.61 -53.13 -1.39
CA GLN A 12 -47.55 -51.73 -1.78
C GLN A 12 -46.16 -51.21 -1.40
N ASP A 13 -45.31 -51.00 -2.40
CA ASP A 13 -44.02 -50.36 -2.22
C ASP A 13 -44.20 -48.98 -1.54
N LEU A 14 -43.41 -48.71 -0.50
CA LEU A 14 -43.39 -47.40 0.14
C LEU A 14 -42.99 -46.32 -0.87
N PRO A 15 -43.64 -45.14 -0.84
CA PRO A 15 -43.29 -44.07 -1.76
C PRO A 15 -41.87 -43.58 -1.50
N LYS A 16 -41.04 -43.51 -2.54
CA LYS A 16 -39.68 -42.96 -2.46
C LYS A 16 -39.75 -41.47 -2.08
N VAL A 17 -39.07 -41.08 -1.01
CA VAL A 17 -39.05 -39.71 -0.47
C VAL A 17 -37.75 -38.97 -0.82
N ARG A 18 -36.66 -39.70 -0.98
CA ARG A 18 -35.32 -39.15 -1.18
C ARG A 18 -35.18 -38.36 -2.49
N ASP A 19 -34.37 -37.30 -2.44
CA ASP A 19 -34.00 -36.37 -3.51
C ASP A 19 -35.18 -35.61 -4.12
N LYS A 20 -36.30 -35.53 -3.40
CA LYS A 20 -37.48 -34.77 -3.84
C LYS A 20 -37.50 -33.37 -3.24
N PRO A 21 -37.79 -32.33 -4.04
CA PRO A 21 -38.07 -31.01 -3.52
C PRO A 21 -39.34 -31.04 -2.66
N VAL A 22 -39.28 -30.35 -1.53
CA VAL A 22 -40.37 -30.30 -0.55
C VAL A 22 -40.95 -28.89 -0.50
N TYR A 23 -42.27 -28.82 -0.64
CA TYR A 23 -43.05 -27.59 -0.67
C TYR A 23 -44.06 -27.56 0.47
N ILE A 24 -44.53 -26.37 0.83
CA ILE A 24 -45.74 -26.16 1.64
C ILE A 24 -46.80 -25.50 0.77
N GLY A 25 -47.99 -26.10 0.72
CA GLY A 25 -49.14 -25.59 -0.02
C GLY A 25 -48.86 -25.39 -1.51
N GLY A 26 -47.94 -26.15 -2.09
CA GLY A 26 -47.51 -26.07 -3.49
C GLY A 26 -46.72 -24.82 -3.87
N LEU A 27 -46.34 -23.96 -2.93
CA LEU A 27 -45.74 -22.65 -3.21
C LEU A 27 -44.41 -22.42 -2.49
N LEU A 28 -44.33 -22.75 -1.20
CA LEU A 28 -43.15 -22.42 -0.39
C LEU A 28 -42.14 -23.55 -0.43
N PHE A 29 -41.01 -23.34 -1.09
CA PHE A 29 -39.92 -24.31 -1.13
C PHE A 29 -39.18 -24.36 0.21
N LEU A 30 -39.09 -25.55 0.80
CA LEU A 30 -38.35 -25.81 2.04
C LEU A 30 -36.93 -26.28 1.76
N GLY A 31 -36.76 -27.25 0.86
CA GLY A 31 -35.49 -27.92 0.64
C GLY A 31 -35.65 -29.25 -0.08
N VAL A 32 -34.58 -30.03 -0.11
CA VAL A 32 -34.56 -31.36 -0.73
C VAL A 32 -34.64 -32.43 0.34
N ALA A 33 -35.52 -33.41 0.17
CA ALA A 33 -35.68 -34.51 1.10
C ALA A 33 -34.51 -35.50 1.04
N GLU A 34 -33.82 -35.70 2.16
CA GLU A 34 -32.74 -36.68 2.27
C GLU A 34 -33.27 -38.06 2.66
N SER A 35 -34.20 -38.10 3.62
CA SER A 35 -34.82 -39.33 4.10
C SER A 35 -36.19 -39.07 4.73
N GLY A 36 -36.99 -40.12 4.92
CA GLY A 36 -38.30 -40.03 5.57
C GLY A 36 -38.60 -41.28 6.40
N GLU A 37 -39.22 -41.08 7.56
CA GLU A 37 -39.67 -42.14 8.46
C GLU A 37 -41.16 -42.42 8.23
N PHE A 38 -41.53 -43.67 7.97
CA PHE A 38 -42.91 -44.09 7.74
C PHE A 38 -43.45 -44.95 8.87
N ASP A 39 -44.70 -44.70 9.27
CA ASP A 39 -45.51 -45.64 10.04
C ASP A 39 -45.99 -46.75 9.09
N LEU A 40 -45.45 -47.95 9.23
CA LEU A 40 -45.84 -49.11 8.41
C LEU A 40 -47.28 -49.55 8.65
N ARG A 41 -47.86 -49.27 9.83
CA ARG A 41 -49.24 -49.69 10.17
C ARG A 41 -50.28 -48.75 9.58
N LYS A 42 -49.94 -47.47 9.48
CA LYS A 42 -50.83 -46.41 8.97
C LYS A 42 -50.46 -45.95 7.56
N HIS A 43 -49.40 -46.49 6.99
CA HIS A 43 -48.79 -46.07 5.72
C HIS A 43 -48.65 -44.55 5.61
N LYS A 44 -48.21 -43.92 6.70
CA LYS A 44 -48.13 -42.46 6.84
C LYS A 44 -46.68 -42.03 7.09
N LEU A 45 -46.25 -40.93 6.46
CA LEU A 45 -44.98 -40.30 6.78
C LEU A 45 -45.07 -39.64 8.17
N ILE A 46 -44.23 -40.09 9.11
CA ILE A 46 -44.12 -39.56 10.48
C ILE A 46 -43.15 -38.39 10.48
N SER A 47 -42.04 -38.48 9.75
CA SER A 47 -41.07 -37.40 9.70
C SER A 47 -40.31 -37.37 8.38
N ILE A 48 -39.78 -36.19 8.05
CA ILE A 48 -38.96 -35.98 6.87
C ILE A 48 -37.72 -35.18 7.24
N TYR A 49 -36.57 -35.61 6.73
CA TYR A 49 -35.30 -34.92 6.87
C TYR A 49 -35.05 -34.13 5.58
N LEU A 50 -34.85 -32.82 5.73
CA LEU A 50 -34.70 -31.88 4.62
C LEU A 50 -33.34 -31.22 4.69
N LYS A 51 -32.72 -31.05 3.53
CA LYS A 51 -31.54 -30.23 3.36
C LYS A 51 -31.93 -28.89 2.71
N ASP A 52 -31.64 -27.77 3.38
CA ASP A 52 -31.81 -26.45 2.78
C ASP A 52 -30.67 -26.10 1.80
N ASN A 53 -30.82 -24.94 1.14
CA ASN A 53 -29.82 -24.37 0.25
C ASN A 53 -28.50 -23.98 0.95
N SER A 54 -28.49 -23.87 2.29
CA SER A 54 -27.29 -23.62 3.08
C SER A 54 -26.55 -24.92 3.45
N GLY A 55 -27.10 -26.08 3.07
CA GLY A 55 -26.54 -27.40 3.32
C GLY A 55 -26.84 -27.96 4.70
N LYS A 56 -27.67 -27.29 5.51
CA LYS A 56 -28.09 -27.78 6.83
C LYS A 56 -29.25 -28.75 6.69
N THR A 57 -29.18 -29.84 7.45
CA THR A 57 -30.25 -30.84 7.51
C THR A 57 -31.14 -30.60 8.74
N TYR A 58 -32.45 -30.59 8.57
CA TYR A 58 -33.43 -30.45 9.66
C TYR A 58 -34.58 -31.45 9.52
N LYS A 59 -35.11 -31.88 10.68
CA LYS A 59 -36.22 -32.85 10.79
C LYS A 59 -37.55 -32.11 10.92
N ILE A 60 -38.49 -32.40 10.02
CA ILE A 60 -39.89 -31.99 10.15
C ILE A 60 -40.71 -33.18 10.61
N ASP A 61 -41.43 -33.00 11.72
CA ASP A 61 -42.44 -33.95 12.19
C ASP A 61 -43.72 -33.75 11.39
N THR A 62 -44.10 -34.78 10.63
CA THR A 62 -45.31 -34.81 9.78
C THR A 62 -46.42 -35.64 10.42
N SER A 63 -46.31 -36.04 11.69
CA SER A 63 -47.30 -36.86 12.41
C SER A 63 -48.70 -36.25 12.40
N ASN A 64 -48.81 -34.93 12.45
CA ASN A 64 -50.09 -34.18 12.45
C ASN A 64 -50.34 -33.40 11.16
N ILE A 65 -49.45 -33.50 10.17
CA ILE A 65 -49.52 -32.74 8.92
C ILE A 65 -50.01 -33.67 7.82
N LYS A 66 -50.85 -33.15 6.90
CA LYS A 66 -51.19 -33.89 5.69
C LYS A 66 -50.04 -33.75 4.69
N VAL A 67 -49.60 -34.89 4.16
CA VAL A 67 -48.48 -34.95 3.21
C VAL A 67 -48.97 -35.56 1.90
N LYS A 68 -48.72 -34.87 0.78
CA LYS A 68 -48.93 -35.39 -0.56
C LYS A 68 -47.58 -35.69 -1.19
N ILE A 69 -47.32 -36.97 -1.46
CA ILE A 69 -46.07 -37.41 -2.11
C ILE A 69 -46.36 -37.66 -3.59
N SER A 70 -45.84 -36.81 -4.46
CA SER A 70 -45.92 -36.98 -5.91
C SER A 70 -44.65 -37.65 -6.44
N ARG A 71 -44.57 -37.95 -7.75
CA ARG A 71 -43.34 -38.47 -8.36
C ARG A 71 -42.21 -37.44 -8.35
N GLU A 72 -42.56 -36.16 -8.46
CA GLU A 72 -41.62 -35.05 -8.68
C GLU A 72 -41.35 -34.24 -7.41
N SER A 73 -42.24 -34.28 -6.42
CA SER A 73 -42.18 -33.41 -5.25
C SER A 73 -42.95 -33.97 -4.04
N ILE A 74 -42.72 -33.36 -2.88
CA ILE A 74 -43.49 -33.62 -1.66
C ILE A 74 -44.14 -32.32 -1.24
N ASP A 75 -45.46 -32.33 -1.04
CA ASP A 75 -46.22 -31.15 -0.63
C ASP A 75 -46.79 -31.36 0.77
N LEU A 76 -46.38 -30.48 1.68
CA LEU A 76 -46.87 -30.40 3.06
C LEU A 76 -48.06 -29.44 3.11
N ASP A 77 -49.04 -29.78 3.93
CA ASP A 77 -50.17 -28.89 4.19
C ASP A 77 -49.76 -27.58 4.89
N ILE A 78 -50.61 -26.56 4.78
CA ILE A 78 -50.38 -25.19 5.30
C ILE A 78 -50.10 -25.19 6.81
N SER A 79 -50.52 -26.24 7.53
CA SER A 79 -50.16 -26.49 8.93
C SER A 79 -48.63 -26.53 9.19
N ALA A 80 -47.80 -26.73 8.17
CA ALA A 80 -46.33 -26.70 8.26
C ALA A 80 -45.74 -25.27 8.25
N VAL A 81 -46.52 -24.24 7.92
CA VAL A 81 -46.05 -22.84 7.74
C VAL A 81 -45.33 -22.25 8.96
N PRO A 82 -45.81 -22.41 10.22
CA PRO A 82 -45.12 -21.84 11.38
C PRO A 82 -43.67 -22.31 11.52
N LYS A 83 -43.40 -23.59 11.19
CA LYS A 83 -42.07 -24.19 11.29
C LYS A 83 -41.14 -23.71 10.17
N PHE A 84 -41.69 -23.41 8.99
CA PHE A 84 -40.95 -22.75 7.92
C PHE A 84 -40.51 -21.34 8.31
N PHE A 85 -41.40 -20.55 8.91
CA PHE A 85 -41.06 -19.20 9.39
C PHE A 85 -39.96 -19.23 10.44
N GLU A 86 -39.99 -20.20 11.37
CA GLU A 86 -38.95 -20.36 12.39
C GLU A 86 -37.55 -20.56 11.77
N ILE A 87 -37.44 -21.47 10.80
CA ILE A 87 -36.17 -21.76 10.10
C ILE A 87 -35.69 -20.52 9.33
N LYS A 88 -36.59 -19.85 8.59
CA LYS A 88 -36.24 -18.64 7.84
C LYS A 88 -35.86 -17.46 8.72
N MET A 89 -36.44 -17.33 9.91
CA MET A 89 -36.03 -16.30 10.86
C MET A 89 -34.66 -16.55 11.46
N GLN A 90 -34.27 -17.81 11.66
CA GLN A 90 -32.91 -18.17 12.08
C GLN A 90 -31.88 -17.86 10.99
N GLU A 91 -32.17 -18.19 9.73
CA GLU A 91 -31.34 -17.82 8.58
C GLU A 91 -31.18 -16.29 8.48
N LEU A 92 -32.30 -15.56 8.56
CA LEU A 92 -32.29 -14.09 8.48
C LEU A 92 -31.47 -13.47 9.61
N ASN A 93 -31.62 -13.93 10.85
CA ASN A 93 -30.84 -13.43 11.98
C ASN A 93 -29.34 -13.71 11.81
N SER A 94 -28.96 -14.86 11.24
CA SER A 94 -27.57 -15.16 10.91
C SER A 94 -27.01 -14.16 9.90
N ILE A 95 -27.76 -13.87 8.83
CA ILE A 95 -27.37 -12.91 7.79
C ILE A 95 -27.25 -11.50 8.38
N VAL A 96 -28.22 -11.08 9.20
CA VAL A 96 -28.17 -9.76 9.87
C VAL A 96 -26.94 -9.64 10.77
N ASN A 97 -26.58 -10.70 11.50
CA ASN A 97 -25.38 -10.71 12.33
C ASN A 97 -24.08 -10.66 11.52
N GLN A 98 -24.04 -11.34 10.36
CA GLN A 98 -22.90 -11.25 9.43
C GLN A 98 -22.77 -9.83 8.87
N LEU A 99 -23.87 -9.23 8.40
CA LEU A 99 -23.89 -7.87 7.89
C LEU A 99 -23.46 -6.84 8.95
N ARG A 100 -23.83 -7.04 10.22
CA ARG A 100 -23.35 -6.19 11.32
C ARG A 100 -21.84 -6.28 11.50
N LYS A 101 -21.27 -7.49 11.48
CA LYS A 101 -19.82 -7.69 11.59
C LYS A 101 -19.07 -7.06 10.42
N GLU A 102 -19.56 -7.29 9.20
CA GLU A 102 -18.96 -6.68 7.99
C GLU A 102 -19.01 -5.16 8.05
N ARG A 103 -20.13 -4.57 8.51
CA ARG A 103 -20.23 -3.12 8.74
C ARG A 103 -19.17 -2.63 9.73
N ASP A 104 -19.01 -3.31 10.86
CA ASP A 104 -18.05 -2.91 11.90
C ASP A 104 -16.60 -3.01 11.39
N GLU A 105 -16.29 -4.02 10.57
CA GLU A 105 -14.99 -4.17 9.92
C GLU A 105 -14.72 -3.07 8.88
N ILE A 106 -15.73 -2.70 8.11
CA ILE A 106 -15.67 -1.59 7.14
C ILE A 106 -15.43 -0.27 7.88
N GLU A 107 -16.18 0.01 8.94
CA GLU A 107 -16.03 1.23 9.74
C GLU A 107 -14.63 1.31 10.38
N GLY A 108 -14.13 0.20 10.92
CA GLY A 108 -12.76 0.11 11.44
C GLY A 108 -11.69 0.35 10.35
N SER A 109 -11.95 -0.10 9.12
CA SER A 109 -11.06 0.12 7.98
C SER A 109 -11.06 1.58 7.51
N TYR A 110 -12.23 2.23 7.48
CA TYR A 110 -12.35 3.65 7.18
C TYR A 110 -11.57 4.51 8.18
N LYS A 111 -11.69 4.23 9.47
CA LYS A 111 -10.94 4.97 10.51
C LYS A 111 -9.42 4.84 10.34
N LYS A 112 -8.93 3.65 10.00
CA LYS A 112 -7.50 3.43 9.70
C LYS A 112 -7.04 4.22 8.47
N LEU A 113 -7.88 4.29 7.44
CA LEU A 113 -7.60 5.07 6.23
C LEU A 113 -7.52 6.57 6.55
N GLU A 114 -8.45 7.08 7.35
CA GLU A 114 -8.48 8.48 7.79
C GLU A 114 -7.21 8.85 8.58
N GLU A 115 -6.80 8.01 9.55
CA GLU A 115 -5.57 8.21 10.30
C GLU A 115 -4.31 8.20 9.40
N ALA A 116 -4.26 7.30 8.41
CA ALA A 116 -3.16 7.22 7.45
C ALA A 116 -3.09 8.48 6.56
N LEU A 117 -4.24 8.99 6.11
CA LEU A 117 -4.33 10.23 5.33
C LEU A 117 -3.86 11.43 6.15
N ILE A 118 -4.30 11.56 7.41
CA ILE A 118 -3.85 12.65 8.30
C ILE A 118 -2.32 12.59 8.50
N LYS A 119 -1.77 11.40 8.77
CA LYS A 119 -0.31 11.22 8.89
C LYS A 119 0.42 11.57 7.58
N GLY A 120 -0.16 11.19 6.43
CA GLY A 120 0.37 11.53 5.10
C GLY A 120 0.40 13.05 4.85
N VAL A 121 -0.67 13.76 5.22
CA VAL A 121 -0.76 15.23 5.09
C VAL A 121 0.29 15.93 5.97
N ILE A 122 0.47 15.49 7.23
CA ILE A 122 1.51 16.02 8.13
C ILE A 122 2.92 15.79 7.54
N SER A 123 3.15 14.61 6.95
CA SER A 123 4.43 14.29 6.30
C SER A 123 4.70 15.18 5.08
N LEU A 124 3.68 15.44 4.25
CA LEU A 124 3.78 16.35 3.11
C LEU A 124 4.10 17.78 3.53
N GLN A 125 3.45 18.30 4.57
CA GLN A 125 3.75 19.64 5.10
C GLN A 125 5.20 19.73 5.61
N THR A 126 5.65 18.71 6.34
CA THR A 126 7.05 18.64 6.83
C THR A 126 8.05 18.58 5.68
N TYR A 127 7.70 17.88 4.60
CA TYR A 127 8.51 17.82 3.38
C TYR A 127 8.58 19.19 2.68
N GLU A 128 7.46 19.89 2.54
CA GLU A 128 7.43 21.23 1.93
C GLU A 128 8.26 22.25 2.73
N ASP A 129 8.16 22.23 4.07
CA ASP A 129 8.96 23.09 4.94
C ASP A 129 10.45 22.76 4.85
N SER A 130 10.80 21.47 4.74
CA SER A 130 12.18 21.05 4.55
C SER A 130 12.72 21.47 3.18
N ARG A 131 11.91 21.36 2.13
CA ARG A 131 12.24 21.83 0.78
C ARG A 131 12.48 23.35 0.77
N ARG A 132 11.62 24.14 1.42
CA ARG A 132 11.81 25.60 1.55
C ARG A 132 13.11 25.96 2.27
N ARG A 133 13.41 25.28 3.39
CA ARG A 133 14.66 25.48 4.13
C ARG A 133 15.91 25.13 3.31
N ILE A 134 15.85 24.09 2.49
CA ILE A 134 16.95 23.72 1.58
C ILE A 134 17.15 24.80 0.52
N ALA A 135 16.07 25.24 -0.13
CA ALA A 135 16.15 26.31 -1.14
C ALA A 135 16.72 27.63 -0.58
N GLU A 136 16.38 27.98 0.66
CA GLU A 136 17.00 29.15 1.33
C GLU A 136 18.49 28.96 1.60
N LYS A 137 18.90 27.75 2.01
CA LYS A 137 20.33 27.43 2.22
C LYS A 137 21.10 27.44 0.91
N GLU A 138 20.54 26.88 -0.16
CA GLU A 138 21.12 26.95 -1.52
C GLU A 138 21.29 28.40 -1.95
N LYS A 139 20.25 29.24 -1.80
CA LYS A 139 20.34 30.67 -2.13
C LYS A 139 21.46 31.38 -1.37
N ARG A 140 21.63 31.07 -0.07
CA ARG A 140 22.72 31.62 0.75
C ARG A 140 24.08 31.10 0.30
N LEU A 141 24.19 29.81 -0.02
CA LEU A 141 25.41 29.20 -0.52
C LEU A 141 25.85 29.86 -1.84
N PHE A 142 24.94 30.03 -2.79
CA PHE A 142 25.20 30.74 -4.04
C PHE A 142 25.68 32.17 -3.82
N ALA A 143 25.06 32.91 -2.88
CA ALA A 143 25.49 34.25 -2.55
C ALA A 143 26.91 34.28 -1.98
N SER A 144 27.22 33.37 -1.04
CA SER A 144 28.57 33.26 -0.46
C SER A 144 29.61 32.82 -1.49
N CYS A 145 29.25 31.90 -2.40
CA CYS A 145 30.09 31.50 -3.51
C CYS A 145 30.42 32.67 -4.45
N ALA A 146 29.42 33.46 -4.82
CA ALA A 146 29.60 34.63 -5.68
C ALA A 146 30.47 35.72 -5.01
N GLU A 147 30.34 35.90 -3.69
CA GLU A 147 31.18 36.82 -2.93
C GLU A 147 32.63 36.33 -2.84
N ALA A 148 32.84 35.04 -2.57
CA ALA A 148 34.16 34.43 -2.54
C ALA A 148 34.85 34.51 -3.92
N GLU A 149 34.13 34.24 -5.01
CA GLU A 149 34.66 34.38 -6.36
C GLU A 149 35.13 35.80 -6.67
N LYS A 150 34.35 36.83 -6.30
CA LYS A 150 34.75 38.23 -6.43
C LYS A 150 36.02 38.56 -5.64
N SER A 151 36.14 38.03 -4.42
CA SER A 151 37.33 38.19 -3.59
C SER A 151 38.56 37.56 -4.25
N PHE A 152 38.44 36.33 -4.77
CA PHE A 152 39.53 35.66 -5.48
C PHE A 152 39.98 36.43 -6.72
N ILE A 153 39.04 36.97 -7.51
CA ILE A 153 39.36 37.82 -8.67
C ILE A 153 40.12 39.07 -8.23
N GLY A 154 39.67 39.76 -7.17
CA GLY A 154 40.35 40.94 -6.65
C GLY A 154 41.77 40.66 -6.16
N ILE A 155 41.98 39.53 -5.47
CA ILE A 155 43.32 39.10 -5.04
C ILE A 155 44.20 38.75 -6.24
N SER A 156 43.66 38.08 -7.26
CA SER A 156 44.40 37.78 -8.51
C SER A 156 44.86 39.05 -9.22
N GLU A 157 44.00 40.06 -9.32
CA GLU A 157 44.38 41.35 -9.90
C GLU A 157 45.47 42.06 -9.09
N ALA A 158 45.40 42.03 -7.76
CA ALA A 158 46.42 42.59 -6.89
C ALA A 158 47.77 41.87 -7.04
N LEU A 159 47.76 40.53 -7.11
CA LEU A 159 48.96 39.73 -7.34
C LEU A 159 49.60 40.03 -8.70
N LYS A 160 48.80 40.23 -9.75
CA LYS A 160 49.31 40.61 -11.08
C LYS A 160 49.99 41.98 -11.07
N ARG A 161 49.40 42.97 -10.38
CA ARG A 161 50.02 44.29 -10.22
C ARG A 161 51.34 44.19 -9.46
N LEU A 162 51.34 43.46 -8.35
CA LEU A 162 52.56 43.23 -7.56
C LEU A 162 53.65 42.49 -8.36
N LEU A 163 53.26 41.50 -9.16
CA LEU A 163 54.19 40.78 -10.04
C LEU A 163 54.84 41.73 -11.06
N ASN A 164 54.05 42.59 -11.69
CA ASN A 164 54.56 43.58 -12.65
C ASN A 164 55.51 44.59 -11.99
N ASP A 165 55.20 45.05 -10.78
CA ASP A 165 56.07 45.97 -10.03
C ASP A 165 57.41 45.30 -9.66
N VAL A 166 57.36 44.04 -9.21
CA VAL A 166 58.54 43.23 -8.90
C VAL A 166 59.37 42.94 -10.15
N GLU A 167 58.75 42.62 -11.27
CA GLU A 167 59.45 42.37 -12.55
C GLU A 167 60.12 43.65 -13.07
N SER A 168 59.44 44.79 -13.03
CA SER A 168 60.01 46.09 -13.41
C SER A 168 61.25 46.46 -12.58
N GLN A 169 61.18 46.30 -11.26
CA GLN A 169 62.33 46.54 -10.38
C GLN A 169 63.47 45.55 -10.60
N ARG A 170 63.13 44.26 -10.81
CA ARG A 170 64.11 43.21 -11.10
C ARG A 170 64.84 43.50 -12.41
N GLU A 171 64.13 43.84 -13.48
CA GLU A 171 64.70 44.17 -14.80
C GLU A 171 65.60 45.39 -14.75
N ALA A 172 65.24 46.42 -13.98
CA ALA A 172 66.08 47.59 -13.77
C ALA A 172 67.41 47.24 -13.06
N LEU A 173 67.37 46.37 -12.06
CA LEU A 173 68.57 45.90 -11.36
C LEU A 173 69.38 44.91 -12.20
N GLU A 174 68.74 44.03 -12.98
CA GLU A 174 69.40 43.13 -13.94
C GLU A 174 70.13 43.93 -15.02
N ALA A 175 69.51 45.01 -15.53
CA ALA A 175 70.16 45.91 -16.49
C ALA A 175 71.38 46.63 -15.89
N LYS A 176 71.31 47.07 -14.62
CA LYS A 176 72.48 47.63 -13.90
C LYS A 176 73.58 46.60 -13.70
N ARG A 177 73.22 45.35 -13.40
CA ARG A 177 74.15 44.23 -13.24
C ARG A 177 74.91 43.95 -14.54
N LEU A 178 74.22 43.96 -15.68
CA LEU A 178 74.83 43.78 -17.00
C LEU A 178 75.80 44.91 -17.39
N LEU A 179 75.69 46.08 -16.76
CA LEU A 179 76.58 47.23 -16.96
C LEU A 179 77.74 47.27 -15.94
N ASP A 180 77.91 46.24 -15.10
CA ASP A 180 78.88 46.17 -13.99
C ASP A 180 78.77 47.36 -13.00
N ARG A 181 77.58 47.93 -12.84
CA ARG A 181 77.29 49.08 -11.96
C ARG A 181 76.45 48.72 -10.73
N LEU A 182 76.42 47.45 -10.36
CA LEU A 182 75.58 46.97 -9.27
C LEU A 182 76.31 47.05 -7.93
N ASP A 183 75.69 47.69 -6.94
CA ASP A 183 76.21 47.73 -5.58
C ASP A 183 75.87 46.44 -4.80
N LYS A 184 76.67 46.10 -3.78
CA LYS A 184 76.46 44.88 -2.95
C LYS A 184 75.07 44.82 -2.31
N GLY A 185 74.52 45.96 -1.88
CA GLY A 185 73.15 46.03 -1.33
C GLY A 185 72.05 45.88 -2.39
N GLU A 186 72.32 46.29 -3.63
CA GLU A 186 71.42 46.09 -4.77
C GLU A 186 71.42 44.61 -5.21
N GLU A 187 72.53 43.89 -5.04
CA GLU A 187 72.63 42.45 -5.32
C GLU A 187 71.77 41.60 -4.36
N GLU A 188 71.79 41.93 -3.07
CA GLU A 188 70.87 41.33 -2.08
C GLU A 188 69.41 41.64 -2.40
N THR A 189 69.13 42.89 -2.82
CA THR A 189 67.79 43.32 -3.23
C THR A 189 67.32 42.53 -4.46
N LEU A 190 68.18 42.33 -5.46
CA LEU A 190 67.86 41.53 -6.65
C LEU A 190 67.51 40.08 -6.30
N ASN A 191 68.27 39.43 -5.41
CA ASN A 191 68.00 38.07 -4.96
C ASN A 191 66.67 37.97 -4.19
N SER A 192 66.34 38.97 -3.37
CA SER A 192 65.05 39.02 -2.68
C SER A 192 63.87 39.21 -3.63
N LEU A 193 64.02 40.03 -4.70
CA LEU A 193 63.00 40.20 -5.74
C LEU A 193 62.77 38.92 -6.54
N ILE A 194 63.82 38.16 -6.85
CA ILE A 194 63.69 36.83 -7.51
C ILE A 194 62.89 35.86 -6.63
N THR A 195 63.18 35.83 -5.34
CA THR A 195 62.48 34.97 -4.37
C THR A 195 61.02 35.40 -4.21
N LEU A 196 60.76 36.71 -4.13
CA LEU A 196 59.42 37.27 -4.04
C LEU A 196 58.59 36.96 -5.29
N ARG A 197 59.17 37.08 -6.48
CA ARG A 197 58.53 36.68 -7.75
C ARG A 197 58.11 35.21 -7.74
N SER A 198 59.00 34.31 -7.36
CA SER A 198 58.67 32.87 -7.26
C SER A 198 57.53 32.63 -6.27
N THR A 199 57.50 33.38 -5.17
CA THR A 199 56.45 33.28 -4.15
C THR A 199 55.10 33.77 -4.69
N ILE A 200 55.07 34.91 -5.40
CA ILE A 200 53.85 35.46 -6.02
C ILE A 200 53.27 34.46 -7.04
N ILE A 201 54.10 33.86 -7.90
CA ILE A 201 53.67 32.87 -8.89
C ILE A 201 53.08 31.62 -8.20
N SER A 202 53.70 31.14 -7.12
CA SER A 202 53.18 30.02 -6.35
C SER A 202 51.82 30.34 -5.71
N ILE A 203 51.64 31.55 -5.20
CA ILE A 203 50.37 31.99 -4.62
C ILE A 203 49.29 32.09 -5.71
N GLU A 204 49.62 32.62 -6.89
CA GLU A 204 48.68 32.69 -8.02
C GLU A 204 48.20 31.31 -8.47
N GLN A 205 49.10 30.32 -8.56
CA GLN A 205 48.75 28.93 -8.88
C GLN A 205 47.85 28.29 -7.82
N MET A 206 48.15 28.53 -6.53
CA MET A 206 47.32 28.07 -5.43
C MET A 206 45.92 28.70 -5.48
N LEU A 207 45.85 30.00 -5.77
CA LEU A 207 44.59 30.75 -5.88
C LEU A 207 43.72 30.25 -7.03
N ASN A 208 44.31 29.97 -8.19
CA ASN A 208 43.61 29.36 -9.32
C ASN A 208 43.05 27.97 -8.97
N THR A 209 43.81 27.18 -8.21
CA THR A 209 43.36 25.85 -7.74
C THR A 209 42.19 25.98 -6.77
N MET A 210 42.25 26.92 -5.83
CA MET A 210 41.16 27.19 -4.88
C MET A 210 39.89 27.70 -5.59
N LEU A 211 40.04 28.55 -6.62
CA LEU A 211 38.92 29.04 -7.43
C LEU A 211 38.22 27.90 -8.18
N LEU A 212 38.97 26.94 -8.71
CA LEU A 212 38.41 25.73 -9.33
C LEU A 212 37.62 24.89 -8.32
N HIS A 213 38.16 24.70 -7.11
CA HIS A 213 37.47 23.98 -6.04
C HIS A 213 36.18 24.69 -5.61
N LEU A 214 36.21 26.02 -5.51
CA LEU A 214 35.02 26.82 -5.21
C LEU A 214 33.94 26.58 -6.27
N ARG A 215 34.27 26.69 -7.56
CA ARG A 215 33.31 26.47 -8.67
C ARG A 215 32.75 25.06 -8.73
N LEU A 216 33.50 24.06 -8.29
CA LEU A 216 33.02 22.67 -8.19
C LEU A 216 32.03 22.46 -7.04
N VAL A 217 32.13 23.25 -5.97
CA VAL A 217 31.30 23.13 -4.77
C VAL A 217 29.95 23.85 -4.90
N CYS A 218 29.86 24.90 -5.72
CA CYS A 218 28.76 25.89 -5.69
C CYS A 218 27.48 25.54 -6.48
#